data_AF-A0A6I7PVD5-F1
#
_entry.id   AF-A0A6I7PVD5-F1
#
_cell.length_a   1.000
_cell.length_b   1.000
_cell.length_c   1.000
_cell.angle_alpha   90.00
_cell.angle_beta   90.00
_cell.angle_gamma   90.00
#
_symmetry.space_group_name_H-M   'P 1'
#
loop_
_entity.id
_entity.type
_entity.pdbx_description
1 polymer ?
#
loop_
_entity_poly.entity_id
_entity_poly.type
_entity_poly.pdbx_seq_one_letter_code
_entity_poly.pdbx_strand_id
1 'polypeptide(L)'
;MGAACVRCIGFGDDAAHRRLGHPLHHPRDAGASRPDLGANDQMNDRLRVAGLTTFGLGFMRPAPGTWGSLPPCGVAWLCALAAAPAGLTHALLVVILLVFSAACVVWGAWGEKRFGRKDASEIVADETAGQCIPLMFLPAFALDGFWAASFTIGGAFVLFRIMDIIKPWPAHGLQRLRHGWGVLVDDLIAGLYAAIVLQIVVRYIVPLVINAAP
;
A
#
# COMPACT_ATOMS: atom_id res chain seq x y z
N MET A 1 -37.98 -0.01 0.24
CA MET A 1 -39.00 0.10 1.32
C MET A 1 -38.36 -0.47 2.58
N GLY A 2 -38.25 0.16 3.75
CA GLY A 2 -39.15 1.12 4.42
C GLY A 2 -39.95 0.37 5.50
N ALA A 3 -40.20 0.85 6.72
CA ALA A 3 -39.73 2.04 7.45
C ALA A 3 -40.13 1.88 8.95
N ALA A 4 -39.94 2.92 9.77
CA ALA A 4 -40.49 3.12 11.12
C ALA A 4 -40.01 2.19 12.27
N CYS A 5 -39.17 2.75 13.15
CA CYS A 5 -39.02 2.30 14.54
C CYS A 5 -40.08 2.98 15.45
N VAL A 6 -40.13 2.58 16.72
CA VAL A 6 -41.24 2.81 17.67
C VAL A 6 -41.43 4.28 18.10
N ARG A 7 -42.64 4.58 18.58
CA ARG A 7 -43.21 5.91 18.89
C ARG A 7 -43.27 6.17 20.42
N CYS A 8 -42.78 7.36 20.81
CA CYS A 8 -43.11 8.20 21.99
C CYS A 8 -43.48 7.61 23.37
N ILE A 9 -42.87 8.16 24.44
CA ILE A 9 -43.41 8.56 25.78
C ILE A 9 -42.18 9.02 26.61
N GLY A 10 -42.18 10.10 27.41
CA GLY A 10 -43.19 11.14 27.68
C GLY A 10 -42.63 12.30 28.52
N PHE A 11 -43.52 13.19 28.97
CA PHE A 11 -43.35 14.27 29.97
C PHE A 11 -42.44 13.88 31.17
N GLY A 12 -41.73 14.78 31.86
CA GLY A 12 -41.77 16.25 31.88
C GLY A 12 -41.01 16.75 33.13
N ASP A 13 -40.87 18.02 33.52
CA ASP A 13 -41.14 19.37 32.97
C ASP A 13 -40.11 20.33 33.67
N ASP A 14 -40.13 21.68 33.78
CA ASP A 14 -41.09 22.77 33.49
C ASP A 14 -40.33 24.06 33.08
N ALA A 15 -40.41 25.20 33.81
CA ALA A 15 -40.17 26.54 33.25
C ALA A 15 -39.16 27.44 33.98
N ALA A 16 -38.36 28.18 33.19
CA ALA A 16 -37.92 29.54 33.53
C ALA A 16 -37.54 30.35 32.27
N HIS A 17 -37.86 31.66 32.30
CA HIS A 17 -37.52 32.72 31.32
C HIS A 17 -38.06 32.60 29.88
N ARG A 18 -38.40 33.77 29.30
CA ARG A 18 -39.18 33.92 28.06
C ARG A 18 -38.79 35.22 27.35
N ARG A 19 -38.73 35.20 26.00
CA ARG A 19 -38.36 36.34 25.10
C ARG A 19 -36.85 36.64 25.20
N LEU A 20 -36.16 37.14 24.17
CA LEU A 20 -36.59 37.84 22.94
C LEU A 20 -36.44 36.98 21.67
N GLY A 21 -37.04 37.40 20.56
CA GLY A 21 -36.92 36.73 19.26
C GLY A 21 -36.06 37.51 18.27
N HIS A 22 -35.39 36.79 17.37
CA HIS A 22 -34.76 37.34 16.17
C HIS A 22 -34.94 36.35 15.00
N PRO A 23 -35.21 36.79 13.75
CA PRO A 23 -35.43 35.86 12.65
C PRO A 23 -34.15 35.17 12.16
N LEU A 24 -34.36 33.94 11.66
CA LEU A 24 -33.64 33.27 10.57
C LEU A 24 -32.19 33.69 10.27
N HIS A 25 -31.25 32.74 10.48
CA HIS A 25 -30.25 32.47 9.45
C HIS A 25 -30.02 30.96 9.33
N HIS A 26 -30.11 30.44 8.11
CA HIS A 26 -29.90 29.04 7.77
C HIS A 26 -28.60 28.96 6.96
N PRO A 27 -27.48 28.46 7.51
CA PRO A 27 -26.21 28.36 6.77
C PRO A 27 -26.23 27.22 5.75
N ARG A 28 -27.05 27.34 4.71
CA ARG A 28 -26.59 26.98 3.37
C ARG A 28 -25.64 28.08 2.97
N ASP A 29 -24.34 27.86 3.17
CA ASP A 29 -23.22 28.44 2.42
C ASP A 29 -21.90 28.09 3.12
N ALA A 30 -21.44 26.87 2.86
CA ALA A 30 -20.07 26.42 3.10
C ALA A 30 -19.57 25.62 1.90
N GLY A 31 -19.91 26.08 0.69
CA GLY A 31 -19.23 25.71 -0.54
C GLY A 31 -17.82 26.30 -0.52
N ALA A 32 -16.97 25.76 0.35
CA ALA A 32 -15.59 26.19 0.51
C ALA A 32 -14.81 25.85 -0.76
N SER A 33 -14.79 26.81 -1.69
CA SER A 33 -13.85 26.84 -2.80
C SER A 33 -12.47 26.60 -2.22
N ARG A 34 -11.85 25.48 -2.61
CA ARG A 34 -10.47 25.19 -2.23
C ARG A 34 -9.63 26.40 -2.67
N PRO A 35 -8.73 26.93 -1.83
CA PRO A 35 -7.89 28.05 -2.23
C PRO A 35 -7.19 27.68 -3.54
N ASP A 36 -7.22 28.59 -4.51
CA ASP A 36 -6.67 28.33 -5.84
C ASP A 36 -5.13 28.24 -5.74
N LEU A 37 -4.65 27.02 -5.54
CA LEU A 37 -3.24 26.69 -5.44
C LEU A 37 -2.57 27.07 -6.76
N GLY A 38 -1.43 27.76 -6.69
CA GLY A 38 -0.66 28.09 -7.88
C GLY A 38 -0.27 26.83 -8.66
N ALA A 39 -0.06 26.95 -9.98
CA ALA A 39 0.19 25.79 -10.85
C ALA A 39 1.34 24.87 -10.34
N ASN A 40 2.37 25.45 -9.71
CA ASN A 40 3.46 24.71 -9.07
C ASN A 40 2.99 23.90 -7.86
N ASP A 41 2.11 24.45 -7.02
CA ASP A 41 1.55 23.75 -5.85
C ASP A 41 0.58 22.65 -6.27
N GLN A 42 -0.20 22.86 -7.32
CA GLN A 42 -1.02 21.81 -7.93
C GLN A 42 -0.16 20.67 -8.51
N MET A 43 0.97 20.99 -9.15
CA MET A 43 1.93 19.99 -9.63
C MET A 43 2.54 19.22 -8.45
N ASN A 44 2.89 19.91 -7.36
CA ASN A 44 3.43 19.30 -6.15
C ASN A 44 2.42 18.39 -5.42
N ASP A 45 1.12 18.75 -5.34
CA ASP A 45 0.06 17.86 -4.82
C ASP A 45 -0.04 16.58 -5.68
N ARG A 46 -0.08 16.73 -7.01
CA ARG A 46 -0.15 15.60 -7.96
C ARG A 46 1.06 14.67 -7.85
N LEU A 47 2.28 15.20 -7.80
CA LEU A 47 3.50 14.39 -7.66
C LEU A 47 3.54 13.62 -6.35
N ARG A 48 3.13 14.24 -5.23
CA ARG A 48 3.06 13.56 -3.92
C ARG A 48 2.00 12.47 -3.89
N VAL A 49 0.80 12.74 -4.45
CA VAL A 49 -0.25 11.72 -4.59
C VAL A 49 0.23 10.58 -5.49
N ALA A 50 0.85 10.86 -6.64
CA ALA A 50 1.38 9.83 -7.53
C ALA A 50 2.48 8.97 -6.87
N GLY A 51 3.39 9.58 -6.11
CA GLY A 51 4.42 8.83 -5.37
C GLY A 51 3.84 7.96 -4.26
N LEU A 52 2.93 8.48 -3.43
CA LEU A 52 2.36 7.76 -2.30
C LEU A 52 1.36 6.67 -2.71
N THR A 53 0.57 6.90 -3.76
CA THR A 53 -0.49 5.97 -4.21
C THR A 53 -0.03 5.02 -5.31
N THR A 54 1.28 4.96 -5.58
CA THR A 54 1.91 4.22 -6.69
C THR A 54 1.17 4.47 -8.01
N PHE A 55 1.23 5.73 -8.48
CA PHE A 55 0.55 6.24 -9.68
C PHE A 55 -0.98 6.05 -9.70
N GLY A 56 -1.62 6.02 -8.52
CA GLY A 56 -3.08 5.91 -8.35
C GLY A 56 -3.58 4.49 -8.11
N LEU A 57 -2.71 3.48 -8.11
CA LEU A 57 -3.07 2.09 -7.80
C LEU A 57 -3.68 1.94 -6.40
N GLY A 58 -3.25 2.77 -5.43
CA GLY A 58 -3.81 2.82 -4.07
C GLY A 58 -5.28 3.24 -3.97
N PHE A 59 -5.88 3.77 -5.03
CA PHE A 59 -7.33 4.03 -5.06
C PHE A 59 -8.16 2.80 -5.45
N MET A 60 -7.54 1.71 -5.93
CA MET A 60 -8.26 0.52 -6.38
C MET A 60 -8.68 -0.42 -5.25
N ARG A 61 -9.81 -1.09 -5.46
CA ARG A 61 -10.48 -1.98 -4.49
C ARG A 61 -10.49 -3.42 -5.03
N PRO A 62 -10.68 -4.46 -4.19
CA PRO A 62 -10.95 -4.41 -2.74
C PRO A 62 -9.74 -4.07 -1.87
N ALA A 63 -8.51 -4.40 -2.30
CA ALA A 63 -7.30 -4.31 -1.49
C ALA A 63 -6.24 -3.41 -2.16
N PRO A 64 -6.06 -2.15 -1.75
CA PRO A 64 -5.08 -1.22 -2.32
C PRO A 64 -3.64 -1.76 -2.36
N GLY A 65 -3.12 -2.28 -1.24
CA GLY A 65 -1.74 -2.79 -1.16
C GLY A 65 -1.44 -3.97 -2.10
N THR A 66 -2.46 -4.76 -2.46
CA THR A 66 -2.35 -5.77 -3.51
C THR A 66 -2.05 -5.13 -4.86
N TRP A 67 -2.68 -4.00 -5.18
CA TRP A 67 -2.40 -3.24 -6.39
C TRP A 67 -1.06 -2.49 -6.32
N GLY A 68 -0.71 -1.91 -5.17
CA GLY A 68 0.61 -1.31 -4.92
C GLY A 68 1.78 -2.30 -5.04
N SER A 69 1.55 -3.58 -4.74
CA SER A 69 2.53 -4.66 -4.89
C SER A 69 2.70 -5.15 -6.34
N LEU A 70 1.81 -4.83 -7.30
CA LEU A 70 1.91 -5.40 -8.65
C LEU A 70 3.01 -4.83 -9.56
N PRO A 71 3.35 -3.52 -9.55
CA PRO A 71 4.34 -2.97 -10.49
C PRO A 71 5.75 -3.57 -10.40
N PRO A 72 6.34 -3.84 -9.21
CA PRO A 72 7.62 -4.53 -9.10
C PRO A 72 7.58 -5.93 -9.75
N CYS A 73 6.51 -6.69 -9.50
CA CYS A 73 6.29 -8.01 -10.10
C CYS A 73 6.16 -7.91 -11.63
N GLY A 74 5.40 -6.93 -12.13
CA GLY A 74 5.26 -6.67 -13.57
C GLY A 74 6.59 -6.34 -14.24
N VAL A 75 7.42 -5.49 -13.63
CA VAL A 75 8.77 -5.16 -14.12
C VAL A 75 9.68 -6.39 -14.12
N ALA A 76 9.72 -7.16 -13.03
CA ALA A 76 10.51 -8.38 -12.96
C ALA A 76 10.08 -9.42 -14.02
N TRP A 77 8.77 -9.55 -14.26
CA TRP A 77 8.21 -10.50 -15.23
C TRP A 77 8.47 -10.07 -16.67
N LEU A 78 8.30 -8.78 -17.00
CA LEU A 78 8.66 -8.25 -18.31
C LEU A 78 10.16 -8.39 -18.60
N CYS A 79 11.03 -8.18 -17.61
CA CYS A 79 12.46 -8.45 -17.73
C CYS A 79 12.75 -9.94 -17.99
N ALA A 80 12.06 -10.87 -17.32
CA ALA A 80 12.21 -12.30 -17.56
C ALA A 80 11.76 -12.69 -18.98
N LEU A 81 10.60 -12.21 -19.45
CA LEU A 81 10.12 -12.47 -20.81
C LEU A 81 11.02 -11.88 -21.89
N ALA A 82 11.65 -10.73 -21.63
CA ALA A 82 12.62 -10.11 -22.54
C ALA A 82 14.02 -10.74 -22.49
N ALA A 83 14.23 -11.81 -21.71
CA ALA A 83 15.54 -12.39 -21.40
C ALA A 83 16.57 -11.33 -20.96
N ALA A 84 16.12 -10.31 -20.23
CA ALA A 84 16.93 -9.15 -19.87
C ALA A 84 18.11 -9.54 -18.97
N PRO A 85 19.30 -8.91 -19.13
CA PRO A 85 20.44 -9.19 -18.25
C PRO A 85 20.07 -8.96 -16.78
N ALA A 86 20.39 -9.91 -15.91
CA ALA A 86 19.96 -9.86 -14.51
C ALA A 86 20.33 -8.54 -13.80
N GLY A 87 21.48 -7.95 -14.11
CA GLY A 87 21.90 -6.65 -13.59
C GLY A 87 20.96 -5.48 -13.94
N LEU A 88 20.30 -5.52 -15.10
CA LEU A 88 19.28 -4.53 -15.48
C LEU A 88 18.02 -4.70 -14.61
N THR A 89 17.55 -5.94 -14.44
CA THR A 89 16.40 -6.25 -13.57
C THR A 89 16.65 -5.79 -12.13
N HIS A 90 17.84 -6.06 -11.59
CA HIS A 90 18.23 -5.61 -10.26
C HIS A 90 18.33 -4.08 -10.18
N ALA A 91 18.93 -3.40 -11.17
CA ALA A 91 18.99 -1.94 -11.21
C ALA A 91 17.59 -1.29 -11.22
N LEU A 92 16.66 -1.83 -12.01
CA LEU A 92 15.27 -1.36 -12.05
C LEU A 92 14.56 -1.59 -10.70
N LEU A 93 14.67 -2.77 -10.11
CA LEU A 93 14.07 -3.07 -8.80
C LEU A 93 14.67 -2.20 -7.67
N VAL A 94 15.97 -1.90 -7.71
CA VAL A 94 16.64 -0.97 -6.77
C VAL A 94 16.16 0.47 -6.97
N VAL A 95 16.00 0.94 -8.21
CA VAL A 95 15.44 2.28 -8.48
C VAL A 95 14.00 2.39 -7.96
N ILE A 96 13.16 1.37 -8.20
CA ILE A 96 11.78 1.32 -7.67
C ILE A 96 11.81 1.33 -6.14
N LEU A 97 12.59 0.45 -5.51
CA LEU A 97 12.77 0.39 -4.04
C LEU A 97 13.13 1.77 -3.47
N LEU A 98 14.14 2.44 -4.02
CA LEU A 98 14.63 3.72 -3.51
C LEU A 98 13.64 4.87 -3.72
N VAL A 99 12.99 4.95 -4.89
CA VAL A 99 12.01 5.99 -5.20
C VAL A 99 10.78 5.88 -4.30
N PHE A 100 10.23 4.68 -4.12
CA PHE A 100 9.04 4.50 -3.27
C PHE A 100 9.37 4.58 -1.78
N SER A 101 10.52 4.07 -1.33
CA SER A 101 11.02 4.30 0.04
C SER A 101 11.13 5.80 0.35
N ALA A 102 11.66 6.60 -0.59
CA ALA A 102 11.74 8.05 -0.43
C ALA A 102 10.34 8.71 -0.41
N ALA A 103 9.38 8.23 -1.19
CA ALA A 103 8.00 8.73 -1.16
C ALA A 103 7.34 8.50 0.22
N CYS A 104 7.44 7.29 0.79
CA CYS A 104 6.93 6.97 2.13
C CYS A 104 7.56 7.88 3.20
N VAL A 105 8.89 7.98 3.20
CA VAL A 105 9.67 8.72 4.21
C VAL A 105 9.44 10.24 4.13
N VAL A 106 9.46 10.81 2.93
CA VAL A 106 9.41 12.27 2.74
C VAL A 106 7.98 12.79 2.70
N TRP A 107 7.02 12.00 2.20
CA TRP A 107 5.64 12.45 1.97
C TRP A 107 4.57 11.74 2.82
N GLY A 108 4.86 10.64 3.53
CA GLY A 108 3.85 9.91 4.32
C GLY A 108 3.11 10.80 5.33
N ALA A 109 3.85 11.60 6.11
CA ALA A 109 3.31 12.56 7.08
C ALA A 109 2.46 13.70 6.47
N TRP A 110 2.55 13.89 5.15
CA TRP A 110 1.69 14.78 4.37
C TRP A 110 0.49 14.01 3.81
N GLY A 111 0.69 12.77 3.35
CA GLY A 111 -0.35 11.86 2.88
C GLY A 111 -1.44 11.60 3.91
N GLU A 112 -1.07 11.27 5.15
CA GLU A 112 -2.02 11.04 6.26
C GLU A 112 -2.96 12.24 6.47
N LYS A 113 -2.39 13.47 6.43
CA LYS A 113 -3.14 14.72 6.54
C LYS A 113 -4.00 14.98 5.30
N ARG A 114 -3.50 14.62 4.12
CA ARG A 114 -4.15 14.81 2.81
C ARG A 114 -5.32 13.85 2.55
N PHE A 115 -5.30 12.67 3.17
CA PHE A 115 -6.36 11.66 3.15
C PHE A 115 -7.21 11.66 4.44
N GLY A 116 -6.88 12.50 5.42
CA GLY A 116 -7.67 12.73 6.64
C GLY A 116 -7.62 11.60 7.67
N ARG A 117 -6.71 10.63 7.54
CA ARG A 117 -6.53 9.51 8.48
C ARG A 117 -5.07 9.10 8.59
N LYS A 118 -4.67 8.68 9.80
CA LYS A 118 -3.38 8.00 10.03
C LYS A 118 -3.39 6.67 9.27
N ASP A 119 -2.22 6.23 8.80
CA ASP A 119 -2.05 4.93 8.11
C ASP A 119 -3.08 4.75 6.96
N ALA A 120 -3.23 5.79 6.14
CA ALA A 120 -4.26 5.86 5.10
C ALA A 120 -3.99 4.87 3.96
N SER A 121 -4.85 3.86 3.81
CA SER A 121 -4.72 2.77 2.84
C SER A 121 -4.76 3.17 1.35
N GLU A 122 -4.83 4.46 0.98
CA GLU A 122 -4.49 4.91 -0.37
C GLU A 122 -2.98 5.10 -0.57
N ILE A 123 -2.23 5.31 0.51
CA ILE A 123 -0.77 5.21 0.53
C ILE A 123 -0.45 3.72 0.39
N VAL A 124 0.23 3.36 -0.69
CA VAL A 124 0.61 1.97 -1.03
C VAL A 124 2.05 1.85 -1.54
N ALA A 125 2.85 2.88 -1.31
CA ALA A 125 4.24 3.00 -1.74
C ALA A 125 5.17 2.07 -0.92
N ASP A 126 4.79 1.81 0.32
CA ASP A 126 5.50 0.93 1.26
C ASP A 126 5.41 -0.52 0.78
N GLU A 127 4.24 -0.96 0.34
CA GLU A 127 4.05 -2.26 -0.32
C GLU A 127 4.84 -2.35 -1.64
N THR A 128 4.88 -1.27 -2.43
CA THR A 128 5.69 -1.20 -3.66
C THR A 128 7.19 -1.35 -3.35
N ALA A 129 7.69 -0.74 -2.27
CA ALA A 129 9.07 -0.85 -1.83
C ALA A 129 9.39 -2.23 -1.23
N GLY A 130 8.54 -2.74 -0.34
CA GLY A 130 8.68 -4.05 0.30
C GLY A 130 8.69 -5.20 -0.71
N GLN A 131 7.81 -5.15 -1.71
CA GLN A 131 7.71 -6.17 -2.75
C GLN A 131 8.98 -6.28 -3.62
N CYS A 132 9.77 -5.21 -3.79
CA CYS A 132 11.04 -5.28 -4.51
C CYS A 132 12.04 -6.25 -3.85
N ILE A 133 12.02 -6.39 -2.52
CA ILE A 133 12.99 -7.20 -1.77
C ILE A 133 13.00 -8.68 -2.21
N PRO A 134 11.90 -9.45 -2.14
CA PRO A 134 11.91 -10.85 -2.60
C PRO A 134 12.21 -10.99 -4.09
N LEU A 135 11.87 -10.00 -4.92
CA LEU A 135 12.14 -10.00 -6.36
C LEU A 135 13.63 -9.80 -6.70
N MET A 136 14.42 -9.17 -5.83
CA MET A 136 15.88 -9.10 -5.98
C MET A 136 16.60 -10.40 -5.60
N PHE A 137 15.91 -11.35 -4.95
CA PHE A 137 16.49 -12.62 -4.52
C PHE A 137 16.00 -13.84 -5.32
N LEU A 138 15.36 -13.65 -6.47
CA LEU A 138 14.88 -14.76 -7.29
C LEU A 138 16.06 -15.60 -7.85
N PRO A 139 16.03 -16.94 -7.74
CA PRO A 139 17.04 -17.78 -8.36
C PRO A 139 16.94 -17.71 -9.89
N ALA A 140 18.07 -17.51 -10.58
CA ALA A 140 18.07 -17.39 -12.05
C ALA A 140 17.44 -18.60 -12.76
N PHE A 141 17.70 -19.84 -12.28
CA PHE A 141 17.08 -21.05 -12.81
C PHE A 141 15.56 -21.09 -12.66
N ALA A 142 15.02 -20.37 -11.67
CA ALA A 142 13.59 -20.32 -11.39
C ALA A 142 12.85 -19.25 -12.22
N LEU A 143 13.58 -18.55 -13.10
CA LEU A 143 13.07 -17.63 -14.11
C LEU A 143 13.22 -18.19 -15.53
N ASP A 144 13.73 -19.40 -15.70
CA ASP A 144 13.95 -20.02 -17.01
C ASP A 144 12.61 -20.51 -17.61
N GLY A 145 12.15 -19.81 -18.65
CA GLY A 145 10.87 -20.08 -19.31
C GLY A 145 9.65 -19.44 -18.62
N PHE A 146 8.61 -19.20 -19.44
CA PHE A 146 7.39 -18.46 -19.07
C PHE A 146 6.73 -18.97 -17.79
N TRP A 147 6.57 -20.29 -17.64
CA TRP A 147 5.86 -20.88 -16.50
C TRP A 147 6.66 -20.80 -15.20
N ALA A 148 7.98 -21.03 -15.23
CA ALA A 148 8.83 -20.90 -14.05
C ALA A 148 8.88 -19.44 -13.58
N ALA A 149 9.14 -18.49 -14.49
CA ALA A 149 9.14 -17.07 -14.16
C ALA A 149 7.80 -16.61 -13.56
N SER A 150 6.68 -17.02 -14.17
CA SER A 150 5.33 -16.67 -13.68
C SER A 150 5.03 -17.28 -12.31
N PHE A 151 5.38 -18.55 -12.08
CA PHE A 151 5.19 -19.22 -10.80
C PHE A 151 6.07 -18.62 -9.69
N THR A 152 7.35 -18.38 -9.98
CA THR A 152 8.32 -17.84 -9.02
C THR A 152 8.00 -16.40 -8.64
N ILE A 153 7.64 -15.54 -9.59
CA ILE A 153 7.25 -14.14 -9.34
C ILE A 153 5.87 -14.08 -8.64
N GLY A 154 4.93 -14.94 -9.03
CA GLY A 154 3.65 -15.10 -8.33
C GLY A 154 3.83 -15.58 -6.88
N GLY A 155 4.76 -16.50 -6.65
CA GLY A 155 5.16 -16.95 -5.31
C GLY A 155 5.79 -15.84 -4.47
N ALA A 156 6.66 -15.02 -5.06
CA ALA A 156 7.24 -13.84 -4.42
C ALA A 156 6.17 -12.80 -4.03
N PHE A 157 5.14 -12.63 -4.86
CA PHE A 157 4.00 -11.77 -4.58
C PHE A 157 3.12 -12.30 -3.45
N VAL A 158 2.69 -13.56 -3.54
CA VAL A 158 1.83 -14.19 -2.52
C VAL A 158 2.53 -14.27 -1.17
N LEU A 159 3.81 -14.66 -1.13
CA LEU A 159 4.59 -14.67 0.11
C LEU A 159 4.78 -13.27 0.70
N PHE A 160 5.02 -12.24 -0.12
CA PHE A 160 5.10 -10.86 0.36
C PHE A 160 3.78 -10.42 1.00
N ARG A 161 2.65 -10.57 0.30
CA ARG A 161 1.33 -10.21 0.84
C ARG A 161 0.99 -10.98 2.13
N ILE A 162 1.39 -12.25 2.25
CA ILE A 162 1.20 -13.03 3.48
C ILE A 162 2.06 -12.47 4.63
N MET A 163 3.34 -12.16 4.39
CA MET A 163 4.23 -11.63 5.43
C MET A 163 3.84 -10.21 5.85
N ASP A 164 3.36 -9.37 4.94
CA ASP A 164 2.80 -8.05 5.25
C ASP A 164 1.47 -8.15 6.03
N ILE A 165 0.57 -9.09 5.69
CA ILE A 165 -0.67 -9.25 6.47
C ILE A 165 -0.40 -9.79 7.90
N ILE A 166 0.68 -10.56 8.10
CA ILE A 166 1.02 -11.16 9.40
C ILE A 166 1.95 -10.25 10.25
N LYS A 167 2.78 -9.41 9.61
CA LYS A 167 3.87 -8.59 10.20
C LYS A 167 4.64 -9.32 11.33
N PRO A 168 5.23 -10.51 11.08
CA PRO A 168 5.90 -11.27 12.11
C PRO A 168 7.04 -10.47 12.78
N TRP A 169 7.23 -10.69 14.08
CA TRP A 169 8.22 -9.95 14.87
C TRP A 169 9.63 -10.09 14.26
N PRO A 170 10.37 -8.97 14.05
CA PRO A 170 10.22 -7.68 14.71
C PRO A 170 9.38 -6.63 13.95
N ALA A 171 8.78 -6.93 12.79
CA ALA A 171 8.06 -5.93 11.98
C ALA A 171 7.02 -5.15 12.80
N HIS A 172 6.08 -5.83 13.45
CA HIS A 172 5.05 -5.20 14.31
C HIS A 172 5.61 -4.36 15.50
N GLY A 173 6.93 -4.36 15.76
CA GLY A 173 7.57 -3.54 16.80
C GLY A 173 7.96 -2.13 16.36
N LEU A 174 8.06 -1.85 15.06
CA LEU A 174 8.74 -0.66 14.52
C LEU A 174 7.81 0.53 14.20
N GLN A 175 6.49 0.35 14.36
CA GLN A 175 5.45 1.39 14.32
C GLN A 175 5.62 2.55 15.33
N ARG A 176 6.64 2.49 16.21
CA ARG A 176 7.07 3.59 17.09
C ARG A 176 7.91 4.65 16.35
N LEU A 177 8.36 4.38 15.12
CA LEU A 177 9.05 5.33 14.25
C LEU A 177 8.08 6.39 13.70
N ARG A 178 8.64 7.53 13.25
CA ARG A 178 7.84 8.72 12.90
C ARG A 178 7.21 8.60 11.51
N HIS A 179 5.87 8.49 11.46
CA HIS A 179 5.08 8.44 10.23
C HIS A 179 5.54 7.28 9.31
N GLY A 180 5.66 7.51 7.99
CA GLY A 180 6.02 6.50 6.98
C GLY A 180 7.34 5.75 7.18
N TRP A 181 8.20 6.14 8.14
CA TRP A 181 9.34 5.31 8.54
C TRP A 181 8.95 3.99 9.21
N GLY A 182 7.84 3.96 9.95
CA GLY A 182 7.37 2.72 10.59
C GLY A 182 6.92 1.72 9.54
N VAL A 183 5.84 2.06 8.83
CA VAL A 183 5.19 1.17 7.85
C VAL A 183 6.16 0.69 6.76
N LEU A 184 7.02 1.57 6.22
CA LEU A 184 8.06 1.17 5.26
C LEU A 184 9.03 0.13 5.83
N VAL A 185 9.49 0.29 7.07
CA VAL A 185 10.45 -0.66 7.66
C VAL A 185 9.75 -1.99 7.97
N ASP A 186 8.51 -1.96 8.45
CA ASP A 186 7.68 -3.15 8.65
C ASP A 186 7.55 -3.96 7.33
N ASP A 187 7.29 -3.28 6.21
CA ASP A 187 7.14 -3.89 4.88
C ASP A 187 8.45 -4.36 4.24
N LEU A 188 9.56 -3.63 4.44
CA LEU A 188 10.89 -4.10 4.01
C LEU A 188 11.31 -5.37 4.77
N ILE A 189 10.93 -5.50 6.04
CA ILE A 189 11.13 -6.71 6.85
C ILE A 189 10.21 -7.85 6.36
N ALA A 190 8.95 -7.58 6.06
CA ALA A 190 8.04 -8.55 5.43
C ALA A 190 8.58 -9.05 4.07
N GLY A 191 9.14 -8.16 3.26
CA GLY A 191 9.84 -8.49 2.01
C GLY A 191 11.06 -9.39 2.22
N LEU A 192 11.86 -9.15 3.26
CA LEU A 192 12.98 -10.02 3.62
C LEU A 192 12.52 -11.41 4.06
N TYR A 193 11.45 -11.52 4.85
CA TYR A 193 10.87 -12.82 5.21
C TYR A 193 10.32 -13.57 4.00
N ALA A 194 9.63 -12.89 3.08
CA ALA A 194 9.19 -13.47 1.83
C ALA A 194 10.36 -13.97 0.97
N ALA A 195 11.47 -13.23 0.92
CA ALA A 195 12.68 -13.63 0.21
C ALA A 195 13.28 -14.92 0.78
N ILE A 196 13.41 -15.03 2.11
CA ILE A 196 13.96 -16.20 2.80
C ILE A 196 13.07 -17.44 2.56
N VAL A 197 11.75 -17.31 2.74
CA VAL A 197 10.82 -18.43 2.52
C VAL A 197 10.80 -18.86 1.06
N LEU A 198 10.82 -17.93 0.10
CA LEU A 198 10.86 -18.25 -1.32
C LEU A 198 12.14 -19.00 -1.72
N GLN A 199 13.30 -18.60 -1.20
CA GLN A 199 14.56 -19.34 -1.42
C GLN A 199 14.45 -20.79 -0.90
N ILE A 200 13.84 -20.99 0.27
CA ILE A 200 13.66 -22.32 0.86
C ILE A 200 12.71 -23.18 -0.02
N VAL A 201 11.57 -22.63 -0.40
CA VAL A 201 10.58 -23.32 -1.25
C VAL A 201 11.19 -23.70 -2.61
N VAL A 202 11.81 -22.75 -3.30
CA VAL A 202 12.25 -22.93 -4.70
C VAL A 202 13.53 -23.75 -4.81
N ARG A 203 14.45 -23.70 -3.83
CA ARG A 203 15.71 -24.48 -3.88
C ARG A 203 15.61 -25.88 -3.30
N TYR A 204 14.73 -26.11 -2.33
CA TYR A 204 14.69 -27.38 -1.59
C TYR A 204 13.35 -28.10 -1.74
N ILE A 205 12.22 -27.42 -1.56
CA ILE A 205 10.90 -28.08 -1.58
C ILE A 205 10.48 -28.45 -3.01
N VAL A 206 10.57 -27.53 -3.97
CA VAL A 206 10.17 -27.78 -5.35
C VAL A 206 11.00 -28.91 -6.00
N PRO A 207 12.35 -28.95 -5.90
CA PRO A 207 13.13 -30.07 -6.41
C PRO A 207 12.87 -31.39 -5.66
N LEU A 208 12.63 -31.35 -4.34
CA LEU A 208 12.26 -32.55 -3.58
C LEU A 208 10.95 -33.16 -4.08
N VAL A 209 9.93 -32.33 -4.32
CA VAL A 209 8.61 -32.78 -4.81
C VAL A 209 8.69 -33.32 -6.24
N ILE A 210 9.43 -32.64 -7.13
CA ILE A 210 9.60 -33.09 -8.52
C ILE A 210 10.38 -34.41 -8.58
N ASN A 211 11.47 -34.54 -7.81
CA ASN A 211 12.29 -35.76 -7.79
C ASN A 211 11.67 -36.91 -6.97
N ALA A 212 10.56 -36.67 -6.25
CA ALA A 212 9.78 -37.68 -5.54
C ALA A 212 8.48 -38.08 -6.27
N ALA A 213 8.22 -37.51 -7.46
CA ALA A 213 7.15 -37.98 -8.34
C ALA A 213 7.59 -39.30 -9.02
N PRO A 214 6.77 -40.37 -8.96
CA PRO A 214 7.08 -41.68 -9.55
C PRO A 214 6.81 -41.76 -11.05
#